data_AF-A0A5N5U3J9-F1
#
_entry.id   AF-A0A5N5U3J9-F1
#
_cell.length_a   1.000
_cell.length_b   1.000
_cell.length_c   1.000
_cell.angle_alpha   90.00
_cell.angle_beta   90.00
_cell.angle_gamma   90.00
#
_symmetry.space_group_name_H-M   'P 1'
#
loop_
_entity.id
_entity.type
_entity.pdbx_description
1 polymer ?
#
loop_
_entity_poly.entity_id
_entity_poly.type
_entity_poly.pdbx_seq_one_letter_code
_entity_poly.pdbx_strand_id
1 'polypeptide(L)'
;MQDSTTDMWSRRWVAAIGVGFLGALALELLAYRAGVVSGAERIPRTSQFLVGVATTVGVAVGFVVADVRLTDRQLLDRYGGPISRRIAAGGWLFFTLNVVFLLTEPGVTTAELFGGLRWATVVGSGAGFVVGLSRARAIQSAVEAERNAVRADMLESQRDVLTYLNSLLRHEVLNGTNVITGYAKLLEEMEDPETEEHDLETDDSGTTATVTLPVPDATDGGVETGERPGDERQTEPDRLTATVE
;
A
#
# COMPACT_ATOMS: atom_id res chain seq x y z
N MET A 1 -10.86 -5.73 -26.71
CA MET A 1 -10.72 -7.18 -26.42
C MET A 1 -9.24 -7.43 -26.25
N GLN A 2 -8.73 -7.25 -25.04
CA GLN A 2 -7.30 -7.31 -24.73
C GLN A 2 -7.07 -8.55 -23.86
N ASP A 3 -6.02 -9.30 -24.20
CA ASP A 3 -5.72 -10.68 -23.81
C ASP A 3 -6.09 -11.08 -22.37
N SER A 4 -7.01 -12.03 -22.25
CA SER A 4 -7.23 -12.77 -21.00
C SER A 4 -6.13 -13.82 -20.74
N THR A 5 -5.31 -14.13 -21.73
CA THR A 5 -4.25 -15.15 -21.68
C THR A 5 -2.97 -14.63 -21.02
N THR A 6 -2.63 -13.36 -21.21
CA THR A 6 -1.49 -12.70 -20.54
C THR A 6 -1.76 -12.50 -19.05
N ASP A 7 -3.02 -12.24 -18.67
CA ASP A 7 -3.45 -12.17 -17.28
C ASP A 7 -3.45 -13.55 -16.59
N MET A 8 -3.64 -14.64 -17.34
CA MET A 8 -3.56 -15.99 -16.78
C MET A 8 -2.11 -16.44 -16.54
N TRP A 9 -1.16 -15.98 -17.37
CA TRP A 9 0.27 -16.26 -17.22
C TRP A 9 0.92 -15.46 -16.08
N SER A 10 0.45 -14.23 -15.84
CA SER A 10 0.88 -13.43 -14.66
C SER A 10 0.38 -14.04 -13.34
N ARG A 11 -0.72 -14.81 -13.35
CA ARG A 11 -1.36 -15.32 -12.13
C ARG A 11 -0.74 -16.58 -11.51
N ARG A 12 0.13 -17.30 -12.22
CA ARG A 12 0.68 -18.60 -11.73
C ARG A 12 2.17 -18.78 -11.92
N TRP A 13 2.92 -17.72 -12.21
CA TRP A 13 4.35 -17.83 -12.51
C TRP A 13 5.18 -18.37 -11.34
N VAL A 14 4.80 -18.11 -10.08
CA VAL A 14 5.49 -18.64 -8.89
C VAL A 14 5.32 -20.16 -8.77
N ALA A 15 4.09 -20.66 -8.93
CA ALA A 15 3.82 -22.09 -9.00
C ALA A 15 4.51 -22.72 -10.23
N ALA A 16 4.54 -22.03 -11.37
CA ALA A 16 5.22 -22.49 -12.58
C ALA A 16 6.73 -22.63 -12.37
N ILE A 17 7.37 -21.73 -11.60
CA ILE A 17 8.78 -21.87 -11.21
C ILE A 17 8.99 -23.11 -10.34
N GLY A 18 8.13 -23.33 -9.34
CA GLY A 18 8.19 -24.53 -8.49
C GLY A 18 8.01 -25.83 -9.28
N VAL A 19 7.03 -25.86 -10.18
CA VAL A 19 6.79 -27.01 -11.09
C VAL A 19 7.94 -27.18 -12.08
N GLY A 20 8.53 -26.08 -12.55
CA GLY A 20 9.72 -26.10 -13.42
C GLY A 20 10.91 -26.77 -12.73
N PHE A 21 11.15 -26.49 -11.45
CA PHE A 21 12.20 -27.18 -10.68
C PHE A 21 11.93 -28.68 -10.52
N LEU A 22 10.67 -29.07 -10.27
CA LEU A 22 10.30 -30.49 -10.20
C LEU A 22 10.44 -31.18 -11.57
N GLY A 23 10.09 -30.50 -12.66
CA GLY A 23 10.26 -30.97 -14.03
C GLY A 23 11.74 -31.15 -14.39
N ALA A 24 12.59 -30.18 -14.02
CA ALA A 24 14.04 -30.29 -14.20
C ALA A 24 14.63 -31.48 -13.43
N LEU A 25 14.19 -31.70 -12.18
CA LEU A 25 14.59 -32.85 -11.37
C LEU A 25 14.12 -34.17 -12.00
N ALA A 26 12.88 -34.24 -12.50
CA ALA A 26 12.37 -35.42 -13.18
C ALA A 26 13.13 -35.72 -14.49
N LEU A 27 13.48 -34.69 -15.25
CA LEU A 27 14.26 -34.82 -16.49
C LEU A 27 15.69 -35.27 -16.20
N GLU A 28 16.31 -34.78 -15.12
CA GLU A 28 17.62 -35.25 -14.66
C GLU A 28 17.56 -36.73 -14.24
N LEU A 29 16.57 -37.13 -13.45
CA LEU A 29 16.34 -38.55 -13.09
C LEU A 29 16.13 -39.44 -14.32
N LEU A 30 15.41 -38.92 -15.33
CA LEU A 30 15.18 -39.62 -16.60
C LEU A 30 16.50 -39.77 -17.38
N ALA A 31 17.32 -38.73 -17.45
CA ALA A 31 18.62 -38.75 -18.11
C ALA A 31 19.59 -39.74 -17.45
N TYR A 32 19.59 -39.82 -16.11
CA TYR A 32 20.31 -40.86 -15.37
C TYR A 32 19.79 -42.26 -15.69
N ARG A 33 18.46 -42.45 -15.71
CA ARG A 33 17.85 -43.75 -16.00
C ARG A 33 18.10 -44.21 -17.44
N ALA A 34 18.14 -43.29 -18.39
CA ALA A 34 18.37 -43.56 -19.80
C ALA A 34 19.86 -43.81 -20.13
N GLY A 35 20.78 -43.64 -19.17
CA GLY A 35 22.22 -43.84 -19.38
C GLY A 35 22.87 -42.78 -20.27
N VAL A 36 22.18 -41.66 -20.54
CA VAL A 36 22.68 -40.54 -21.35
C VAL A 36 23.85 -39.84 -20.65
N VAL A 37 23.87 -39.88 -19.32
CA VAL A 37 25.01 -39.41 -18.51
C VAL A 37 25.97 -40.58 -18.29
N SER A 38 26.96 -40.70 -19.17
CA SER A 38 28.03 -41.69 -19.07
C SER A 38 28.90 -41.45 -17.83
N GLY A 39 29.09 -42.49 -17.00
CA GLY A 39 29.86 -42.45 -15.75
C GLY A 39 29.08 -42.87 -14.49
N ALA A 40 27.75 -42.99 -14.58
CA ALA A 40 26.88 -43.42 -13.49
C ALA A 40 26.39 -44.87 -13.71
N GLU A 41 27.27 -45.87 -13.59
CA GLU A 41 26.86 -47.29 -13.68
C GLU A 41 25.92 -47.72 -12.53
N ARG A 42 25.77 -46.89 -11.49
CA ARG A 42 24.75 -47.02 -10.44
C ARG A 42 24.21 -45.65 -10.12
N ILE A 43 22.90 -45.56 -9.85
CA ILE A 43 22.32 -44.40 -9.15
C ILE A 43 23.23 -44.14 -7.95
N PRO A 44 23.88 -42.97 -7.86
CA PRO A 44 24.73 -42.67 -6.72
C PRO A 44 23.82 -42.62 -5.49
N ARG A 45 23.77 -43.73 -4.73
CA ARG A 45 23.26 -43.79 -3.36
C ARG A 45 24.13 -43.00 -2.38
N THR A 46 24.95 -42.10 -2.90
CA THR A 46 25.71 -41.12 -2.14
C THR A 46 24.71 -40.25 -1.39
N SER A 47 24.91 -40.11 -0.09
CA SER A 47 24.09 -39.26 0.80
C SER A 47 23.90 -37.84 0.23
N GLN A 48 24.89 -37.32 -0.48
CA GLN A 48 24.86 -36.02 -1.16
C GLN A 48 23.75 -35.91 -2.22
N PHE A 49 23.46 -36.97 -2.98
CA PHE A 49 22.38 -36.95 -3.98
C PHE A 49 21.01 -36.86 -3.31
N LEU A 50 20.79 -37.65 -2.24
CA LEU A 50 19.55 -37.63 -1.48
C LEU A 50 19.31 -36.27 -0.83
N VAL A 51 20.35 -35.67 -0.25
CA VAL A 51 20.27 -34.31 0.31
C VAL A 51 19.92 -33.30 -0.79
N GLY A 52 20.55 -33.39 -1.96
CA GLY A 52 20.26 -32.51 -3.09
C GLY A 52 18.83 -32.64 -3.61
N VAL A 53 18.29 -33.87 -3.68
CA VAL A 53 16.90 -34.12 -4.07
C VAL A 53 15.93 -33.61 -3.00
N ALA A 54 16.16 -33.95 -1.73
CA ALA A 54 15.33 -33.52 -0.62
C ALA A 54 15.28 -31.98 -0.51
N THR A 55 16.41 -31.31 -0.70
CA THR A 55 16.47 -29.84 -0.70
C THR A 55 15.65 -29.25 -1.83
N THR A 56 15.73 -29.80 -3.05
CA THR A 56 14.96 -29.27 -4.19
C THR A 56 13.47 -29.53 -4.06
N VAL A 57 13.08 -30.70 -3.58
CA VAL A 57 11.67 -30.98 -3.27
C VAL A 57 11.19 -30.02 -2.19
N GLY A 58 11.96 -29.81 -1.12
CA GLY A 58 11.63 -28.88 -0.04
C GLY A 58 11.46 -27.44 -0.52
N VAL A 59 12.37 -26.95 -1.37
CA VAL A 59 12.28 -25.61 -1.96
C VAL A 59 11.08 -25.50 -2.90
N ALA A 60 10.84 -26.49 -3.77
CA ALA A 60 9.70 -26.50 -4.68
C ALA A 60 8.37 -26.52 -3.91
N VAL A 61 8.25 -27.35 -2.87
CA VAL A 61 7.11 -27.35 -1.95
C VAL A 61 6.98 -25.99 -1.27
N GLY A 62 8.09 -25.38 -0.85
CA GLY A 62 8.10 -24.02 -0.29
C GLY A 62 7.49 -22.99 -1.24
N PHE A 63 7.82 -23.04 -2.54
CA PHE A 63 7.23 -22.17 -3.55
C PHE A 63 5.74 -22.43 -3.74
N VAL A 64 5.32 -23.70 -3.82
CA VAL A 64 3.89 -24.06 -3.98
C VAL A 64 3.08 -23.69 -2.74
N VAL A 65 3.60 -23.96 -1.54
CA VAL A 65 2.96 -23.58 -0.28
C VAL A 65 2.90 -22.06 -0.17
N ALA A 66 3.95 -21.34 -0.57
CA ALA A 66 3.93 -19.89 -0.57
C ALA A 66 2.87 -19.35 -1.54
N ASP A 67 2.73 -19.90 -2.74
CA ASP A 67 1.67 -19.55 -3.70
C ASP A 67 0.26 -19.78 -3.10
N VAL A 68 0.05 -20.91 -2.44
CA VAL A 68 -1.25 -21.24 -1.81
C VAL A 68 -1.52 -20.38 -0.56
N ARG A 69 -0.51 -20.10 0.27
CA ARG A 69 -0.64 -19.31 1.50
C ARG A 69 -0.62 -17.80 1.29
N LEU A 70 -0.21 -17.32 0.11
CA LEU A 70 -0.32 -15.91 -0.24
C LEU A 70 -1.78 -15.61 -0.56
N THR A 71 -2.58 -15.52 0.51
CA THR A 71 -3.99 -15.11 0.49
C THR A 71 -4.15 -13.72 -0.13
N ASP A 72 -3.11 -12.89 -0.04
CA ASP A 72 -3.08 -11.54 -0.58
C ASP A 72 -2.56 -11.52 -2.03
N ARG A 73 -3.39 -12.04 -2.93
CA ARG A 73 -3.09 -12.18 -4.38
C ARG A 73 -2.81 -10.85 -5.06
N GLN A 74 -3.33 -9.75 -4.53
CA GLN A 74 -3.09 -8.39 -5.04
C GLN A 74 -1.61 -7.98 -4.90
N LEU A 75 -0.90 -8.57 -3.94
CA LEU A 75 0.50 -8.26 -3.70
C LEU A 75 1.43 -8.87 -4.76
N LEU A 76 1.11 -10.08 -5.21
CA LEU A 76 1.83 -10.75 -6.29
C LEU A 76 1.60 -10.05 -7.64
N ASP A 77 0.39 -9.55 -7.88
CA ASP A 77 0.10 -8.79 -9.10
C ASP A 77 0.87 -7.47 -9.13
N ARG A 78 0.95 -6.77 -7.99
CA ARG A 78 1.64 -5.47 -7.92
C ARG A 78 3.16 -5.58 -7.82
N TYR A 79 3.69 -6.61 -7.15
CA TYR A 79 5.13 -6.76 -6.88
C TYR A 79 5.79 -7.97 -7.54
N GLY A 80 5.10 -8.70 -8.42
CA GLY A 80 5.61 -9.90 -9.07
C GLY A 80 6.90 -9.69 -9.84
N GLY A 81 7.01 -8.60 -10.60
CA GLY A 81 8.22 -8.25 -11.36
C GLY A 81 9.47 -8.01 -10.48
N PRO A 82 9.38 -7.18 -9.42
CA PRO A 82 10.47 -7.04 -8.47
C PRO A 82 10.86 -8.35 -7.75
N ILE A 83 9.89 -9.19 -7.41
CA ILE A 83 10.15 -10.48 -6.74
C ILE A 83 10.85 -11.44 -7.69
N SER A 84 10.37 -11.58 -8.94
CA SER A 84 10.97 -12.47 -9.95
C SER A 84 12.42 -12.11 -10.23
N ARG A 85 12.73 -10.81 -10.30
CA ARG A 85 14.10 -10.31 -10.46
C ARG A 85 15.01 -10.71 -9.29
N ARG A 86 14.50 -10.76 -8.06
CA ARG A 86 15.29 -11.22 -6.90
C ARG A 86 15.48 -12.71 -6.86
N ILE A 87 14.48 -13.49 -7.29
CA ILE A 87 14.64 -14.94 -7.48
C ILE A 87 15.73 -15.19 -8.52
N ALA A 88 15.65 -14.52 -9.68
CA ALA A 88 16.63 -14.65 -10.74
C ALA A 88 18.03 -14.20 -10.30
N ALA A 89 18.14 -13.07 -9.59
CA ALA A 89 19.41 -12.58 -9.07
C ALA A 89 20.02 -13.54 -8.03
N GLY A 90 19.20 -14.10 -7.13
CA GLY A 90 19.65 -15.08 -6.14
C GLY A 90 20.12 -16.38 -6.81
N GLY A 91 19.35 -16.89 -7.78
CA GLY A 91 19.73 -18.06 -8.58
C GLY A 91 21.02 -17.83 -9.36
N TRP A 92 21.16 -16.68 -10.03
CA TRP A 92 22.34 -16.33 -10.81
C TRP A 92 23.60 -16.17 -9.95
N LEU A 93 23.47 -15.51 -8.79
CA LEU A 93 24.57 -15.32 -7.85
C LEU A 93 25.11 -16.67 -7.37
N PHE A 94 24.23 -17.55 -6.87
CA PHE A 94 24.65 -18.87 -6.40
C PHE A 94 25.17 -19.76 -7.53
N PHE A 95 24.56 -19.70 -8.71
CA PHE A 95 25.05 -20.41 -9.88
C PHE A 95 26.48 -20.00 -10.23
N THR A 96 26.74 -18.69 -10.30
CA THR A 96 28.09 -18.16 -10.62
C THR A 96 29.11 -18.57 -9.58
N LEU A 97 28.78 -18.45 -8.28
CA LEU A 97 29.65 -18.89 -7.20
C LEU A 97 29.96 -20.39 -7.29
N ASN A 98 28.95 -21.20 -7.65
CA ASN A 98 29.13 -22.63 -7.78
C ASN A 98 30.01 -23.00 -8.99
N VAL A 99 29.83 -22.32 -10.14
CA VAL A 99 30.72 -22.49 -11.30
C VAL A 99 32.16 -22.16 -10.95
N VAL A 100 32.41 -21.06 -10.24
CA VAL A 100 33.76 -20.68 -9.81
C VAL A 100 34.35 -21.75 -8.89
N PHE A 101 33.57 -22.26 -7.93
CA PHE A 101 34.01 -23.35 -7.05
C PHE A 101 34.37 -24.60 -7.85
N LEU A 102 33.52 -24.99 -8.81
CA LEU A 102 33.72 -26.20 -9.60
C LEU A 102 34.96 -26.12 -10.51
N LEU A 103 35.31 -24.92 -10.99
CA LEU A 103 36.53 -24.68 -11.77
C LEU A 103 37.82 -24.86 -10.94
N THR A 104 37.72 -24.79 -9.61
CA THR A 104 38.87 -24.97 -8.72
C THR A 104 39.15 -26.42 -8.34
N GLU A 105 38.23 -27.34 -8.64
CA GLU A 105 38.32 -28.74 -8.22
C GLU A 105 38.61 -29.65 -9.44
N PRO A 106 39.86 -30.15 -9.59
CA PRO A 106 40.19 -31.06 -10.68
C PRO A 106 39.61 -32.46 -10.42
N GLY A 107 39.00 -33.07 -11.44
CA GLY A 107 38.49 -34.44 -11.37
C GLY A 107 36.98 -34.58 -11.11
N VAL A 108 36.23 -33.47 -11.15
CA VAL A 108 34.77 -33.48 -10.97
C VAL A 108 34.10 -34.27 -12.10
N THR A 109 33.24 -35.21 -11.72
CA THR A 109 32.46 -35.99 -12.69
C THR A 109 31.34 -35.15 -13.30
N THR A 110 30.87 -35.53 -14.49
CA THR A 110 29.72 -34.86 -15.13
C THR A 110 28.47 -34.88 -14.23
N ALA A 111 28.25 -35.97 -13.51
CA ALA A 111 27.15 -36.12 -12.56
C ALA A 111 27.23 -35.11 -11.39
N GLU A 112 28.41 -34.94 -10.81
CA GLU A 112 28.65 -33.96 -9.73
C GLU A 112 28.51 -32.52 -10.23
N LEU A 113 28.93 -32.26 -11.47
CA LEU A 113 28.77 -30.95 -12.12
C LEU A 113 27.30 -30.58 -12.27
N PHE A 114 26.48 -31.44 -12.87
CA PHE A 114 25.05 -31.18 -13.03
C PHE A 114 24.31 -31.10 -11.70
N GLY A 115 24.63 -31.99 -10.75
CA GLY A 115 24.03 -32.00 -9.42
C GLY A 115 24.37 -30.74 -8.60
N GLY A 116 25.63 -30.31 -8.65
CA GLY A 116 26.11 -29.10 -7.97
C GLY A 116 25.48 -27.84 -8.52
N LEU A 117 25.45 -27.69 -9.85
CA LEU A 117 24.82 -26.55 -10.51
C LEU A 117 23.32 -26.46 -10.20
N ARG A 118 22.59 -27.58 -10.30
CA ARG A 118 21.16 -27.60 -9.93
C ARG A 118 20.97 -27.18 -8.48
N TRP A 119 21.72 -27.78 -7.55
CA TRP A 119 21.60 -27.48 -6.13
C TRP A 119 21.82 -25.99 -5.87
N ALA A 120 22.86 -25.40 -6.45
CA ALA A 120 23.15 -23.98 -6.33
C ALA A 120 22.01 -23.11 -6.87
N THR A 121 21.51 -23.40 -8.08
CA THR A 121 20.40 -22.62 -8.67
C THR A 121 19.14 -22.68 -7.79
N VAL A 122 18.81 -23.86 -7.26
CA VAL A 122 17.62 -24.05 -6.42
C VAL A 122 17.75 -23.31 -5.09
N VAL A 123 18.88 -23.46 -4.41
CA VAL A 123 19.14 -22.78 -3.12
C VAL A 123 19.17 -21.27 -3.30
N GLY A 124 19.85 -20.78 -4.34
CA GLY A 124 19.92 -19.35 -4.67
C GLY A 124 18.55 -18.76 -5.00
N SER A 125 17.76 -19.47 -5.79
CA SER A 125 16.40 -19.03 -6.15
C SER A 125 15.49 -19.01 -4.92
N GLY A 126 15.61 -20.01 -4.03
CA GLY A 126 14.89 -20.06 -2.75
C GLY A 126 15.25 -18.88 -1.82
N ALA A 127 16.54 -18.59 -1.65
CA ALA A 127 16.99 -17.45 -0.86
C ALA A 127 16.50 -16.11 -1.45
N GLY A 128 16.61 -15.95 -2.77
CA GLY A 128 16.12 -14.77 -3.49
C GLY A 128 14.61 -14.57 -3.33
N PHE A 129 13.84 -15.66 -3.31
CA PHE A 129 12.40 -15.62 -3.06
C PHE A 129 12.07 -15.11 -1.65
N VAL A 130 12.71 -15.65 -0.61
CA VAL A 130 12.47 -15.25 0.78
C VAL A 130 12.76 -13.76 0.98
N VAL A 131 13.88 -13.27 0.43
CA VAL A 131 14.23 -11.84 0.48
C VAL A 131 13.27 -10.99 -0.35
N GLY A 132 12.83 -11.48 -1.50
CA GLY A 132 11.79 -10.83 -2.31
C GLY A 132 10.50 -10.63 -1.53
N LEU A 133 10.03 -11.69 -0.87
CA LEU A 133 8.78 -11.71 -0.14
C LEU A 133 8.82 -10.87 1.13
N SER A 134 9.92 -10.92 1.89
CA SER A 134 10.06 -10.12 3.12
C SER A 134 10.00 -8.63 2.82
N ARG A 135 10.68 -8.18 1.76
CA ARG A 135 10.66 -6.77 1.35
C ARG A 135 9.30 -6.33 0.83
N ALA A 136 8.60 -7.19 0.09
CA ALA A 136 7.26 -6.88 -0.39
C ALA A 136 6.28 -6.70 0.79
N ARG A 137 6.35 -7.58 1.80
CA ARG A 137 5.55 -7.47 3.04
C ARG A 137 5.90 -6.23 3.85
N ALA A 138 7.18 -5.90 3.98
CA ALA A 138 7.61 -4.70 4.71
C ALA A 138 7.05 -3.41 4.08
N ILE A 139 7.03 -3.34 2.74
CA ILE A 139 6.44 -2.19 2.03
C ILE A 139 4.93 -2.15 2.25
N GLN A 140 4.23 -3.28 2.15
CA GLN A 140 2.79 -3.32 2.39
C GLN A 140 2.45 -2.88 3.81
N SER A 141 3.13 -3.42 4.83
CA SER A 141 2.87 -3.06 6.22
C SER A 141 3.12 -1.58 6.49
N ALA A 142 4.12 -0.99 5.83
CA ALA A 142 4.38 0.45 5.94
C ALA A 142 3.23 1.28 5.33
N VAL A 143 2.75 0.91 4.16
CA VAL A 143 1.62 1.60 3.49
C VAL A 143 0.32 1.44 4.29
N GLU A 144 0.07 0.27 4.87
CA GLU A 144 -1.10 0.06 5.72
C GLU A 144 -1.02 0.85 7.02
N ALA A 145 0.16 0.92 7.64
CA ALA A 145 0.38 1.76 8.81
C ALA A 145 0.14 3.24 8.51
N GLU A 146 0.64 3.74 7.38
CA GLU A 146 0.43 5.12 6.94
C GLU A 146 -1.05 5.42 6.68
N ARG A 147 -1.77 4.53 5.98
CA ARG A 147 -3.21 4.68 5.73
C ARG A 147 -4.01 4.70 7.02
N ASN A 148 -3.64 3.86 7.99
CA ASN A 148 -4.31 3.83 9.29
C ASN A 148 -3.99 5.09 10.10
N ALA A 149 -2.77 5.62 10.01
CA ALA A 149 -2.39 6.89 10.65
C ALA A 149 -3.19 8.07 10.06
N VAL A 150 -3.29 8.18 8.73
CA VAL A 150 -4.08 9.23 8.06
C VAL A 150 -5.56 9.12 8.43
N ARG A 151 -6.12 7.90 8.52
CA ARG A 151 -7.51 7.72 8.96
C ARG A 151 -7.71 8.11 10.42
N ALA A 152 -6.75 7.82 11.29
CA ALA A 152 -6.82 8.22 12.69
C ALA A 152 -6.81 9.76 12.83
N ASP A 153 -5.92 10.43 12.09
CA ASP A 153 -5.80 11.89 12.05
C ASP A 153 -7.08 12.58 11.52
N MET A 154 -7.70 12.01 10.48
CA MET A 154 -9.00 12.50 9.98
C MET A 154 -10.13 12.35 11.02
N LEU A 155 -10.13 11.27 11.80
CA LEU A 155 -11.12 11.07 12.87
C LEU A 155 -10.90 12.02 14.05
N GLU A 156 -9.64 12.34 14.35
CA GLU A 156 -9.29 13.33 15.37
C GLU A 156 -9.72 14.73 14.94
N SER A 157 -9.39 15.14 13.71
CA SER A 157 -9.83 16.42 13.14
C SER A 157 -11.36 16.58 13.18
N GLN A 158 -12.11 15.52 12.86
CA GLN A 158 -13.58 15.55 12.95
C GLN A 158 -14.08 15.73 14.38
N ARG A 159 -13.42 15.10 15.37
CA ARG A 159 -13.77 15.28 16.78
C ARG A 159 -13.48 16.70 17.27
N ASP A 160 -12.39 17.30 16.82
CA ASP A 160 -12.03 18.67 17.17
C ASP A 160 -13.05 19.67 16.62
N VAL A 161 -13.47 19.49 15.37
CA VAL A 161 -14.53 20.31 14.74
C VAL A 161 -15.84 20.18 15.52
N LEU A 162 -16.26 18.97 15.88
CA LEU A 162 -17.48 18.76 16.66
C LEU A 162 -17.39 19.38 18.06
N THR A 163 -16.24 19.30 18.70
CA THR A 163 -15.99 19.91 20.02
C THR A 163 -16.03 21.43 19.93
N TYR A 164 -15.41 22.01 18.90
CA TYR A 164 -15.45 23.43 18.62
C TYR A 164 -16.89 23.92 18.39
N LEU A 165 -17.64 23.26 17.52
CA LEU A 165 -19.04 23.59 17.24
C LEU A 165 -19.90 23.50 18.50
N ASN A 166 -19.70 22.47 19.32
CA ASN A 166 -20.43 22.33 20.58
C ASN A 166 -20.13 23.48 21.56
N SER A 167 -18.85 23.85 21.70
CA SER A 167 -18.44 24.97 22.56
C SER A 167 -19.02 26.29 22.07
N LEU A 168 -19.02 26.53 20.76
CA LEU A 168 -19.56 27.75 20.15
C LEU A 168 -21.07 27.85 20.37
N LEU A 169 -21.82 26.80 20.03
CA LEU A 169 -23.27 26.75 20.22
C LEU A 169 -23.66 26.93 21.68
N ARG A 170 -22.94 26.29 22.61
CA ARG A 170 -23.19 26.45 24.04
C ARG A 170 -23.00 27.90 24.47
N HIS A 171 -21.96 28.56 23.99
CA HIS A 171 -21.68 29.95 24.32
C HIS A 171 -22.79 30.87 23.80
N GLU A 172 -23.18 30.73 22.53
CA GLU A 172 -24.23 31.55 21.92
C GLU A 172 -25.60 31.33 22.56
N VAL A 173 -25.96 30.07 22.89
CA VAL A 173 -27.22 29.76 23.57
C VAL A 173 -27.23 30.33 24.99
N LEU A 174 -26.14 30.18 25.75
CA LEU A 174 -26.02 30.79 27.08
C LEU A 174 -26.12 32.32 27.00
N ASN A 175 -25.46 32.92 26.02
CA ASN A 175 -25.46 34.37 25.85
C ASN A 175 -26.85 34.88 25.45
N GLY A 176 -27.51 34.22 24.50
CA GLY A 176 -28.88 34.53 24.10
C GLY A 176 -29.87 34.40 25.27
N THR A 177 -29.74 33.36 26.08
CA THR A 177 -30.59 33.16 27.27
C THR A 177 -30.38 34.27 28.31
N ASN A 178 -29.13 34.69 28.55
CA ASN A 178 -28.84 35.79 29.46
C ASN A 178 -29.43 37.13 28.99
N VAL A 179 -29.38 37.41 27.67
CA VAL A 179 -29.96 38.63 27.10
C VAL A 179 -31.48 38.65 27.25
N ILE A 180 -32.17 37.55 26.92
CA ILE A 180 -33.63 37.44 27.07
C ILE A 180 -34.04 37.62 28.54
N THR A 181 -33.32 36.95 29.45
CA THR A 181 -33.57 37.06 30.90
C THR A 181 -33.37 38.51 31.39
N GLY A 182 -32.35 39.21 30.86
CA GLY A 182 -32.11 40.62 31.16
C GLY A 182 -33.26 41.53 30.70
N TYR A 183 -33.76 41.37 29.46
CA TYR A 183 -34.90 42.13 28.97
C TYR A 183 -36.20 41.82 29.71
N ALA A 184 -36.45 40.55 30.04
CA ALA A 184 -37.63 40.15 30.82
C ALA A 184 -37.64 40.84 32.19
N LYS A 185 -36.49 40.91 32.86
CA LYS A 185 -36.36 41.60 34.15
C LYS A 185 -36.60 43.11 34.04
N LEU A 186 -36.13 43.76 32.97
CA LEU A 186 -36.39 45.18 32.72
C LEU A 186 -37.87 45.46 32.43
N LEU A 187 -38.55 44.54 31.74
CA LEU A 187 -40.00 44.63 31.52
C LEU A 187 -40.77 44.47 32.84
N GLU A 188 -40.39 43.51 33.68
CA GLU A 188 -40.99 43.30 35.01
C GLU A 188 -40.79 44.53 35.93
N GLU A 189 -39.63 45.19 35.87
CA GLU A 189 -39.34 46.41 36.64
C GLU A 189 -40.10 47.65 36.13
N MET A 190 -40.51 47.68 34.86
CA MET A 190 -41.41 48.70 34.31
C MET A 190 -42.89 48.41 34.60
N GLU A 191 -43.24 47.16 34.91
CA GLU A 191 -44.58 46.69 35.24
C GLU A 191 -44.79 46.58 36.76
N ASP A 192 -44.05 47.34 37.56
CA ASP A 192 -44.37 47.58 38.97
C ASP A 192 -45.36 48.76 39.07
N PRO A 193 -46.69 48.51 39.14
CA PRO A 193 -47.66 49.54 39.41
C PRO A 193 -47.60 49.87 40.91
N GLU A 194 -46.65 50.72 41.29
CA GLU A 194 -47.03 51.75 42.27
C GLU A 194 -48.11 52.60 41.61
N THR A 195 -49.33 52.17 41.88
CA THR A 195 -50.57 52.83 41.55
C THR A 195 -50.59 54.17 42.30
N GLU A 196 -49.96 55.19 41.72
CA GLU A 196 -50.50 56.54 41.81
C GLU A 196 -51.45 56.73 40.61
N GLU A 197 -52.72 56.67 40.97
CA GLU A 197 -53.87 57.07 40.18
C GLU A 197 -53.66 58.50 39.66
N HIS A 198 -53.23 58.65 38.41
CA HIS A 198 -53.40 59.89 37.69
C HIS A 198 -53.85 59.63 36.25
N ASP A 199 -55.14 59.90 36.04
CA ASP A 199 -55.79 60.21 34.76
C ASP A 199 -54.82 60.88 33.80
N LEU A 200 -54.63 60.31 32.60
CA LEU A 200 -54.58 61.06 31.36
C LEU A 200 -55.00 60.16 30.19
N GLU A 201 -56.25 60.38 29.78
CA GLU A 201 -56.66 60.79 28.43
C GLU A 201 -55.98 60.06 27.24
N THR A 202 -56.82 59.24 26.59
CA THR A 202 -56.69 58.69 25.24
C THR A 202 -56.10 59.67 24.22
N ASP A 203 -55.10 59.23 23.46
CA ASP A 203 -54.93 59.68 22.07
C ASP A 203 -54.69 58.48 21.13
N ASP A 204 -55.46 58.52 20.05
CA ASP A 204 -55.58 57.54 18.98
C ASP A 204 -54.50 57.85 17.93
N SER A 205 -53.49 56.99 17.82
CA SER A 205 -52.60 57.00 16.65
C SER A 205 -52.06 55.61 16.39
N GLY A 206 -52.78 54.88 15.54
CA GLY A 206 -52.31 53.66 14.92
C GLY A 206 -50.99 53.89 14.19
N THR A 207 -49.89 53.51 14.83
CA THR A 207 -48.57 53.38 14.18
C THR A 207 -48.28 51.89 14.05
N THR A 208 -48.56 51.36 12.87
CA THR A 208 -48.11 50.01 12.48
C THR A 208 -46.61 50.08 12.23
N ALA A 209 -45.81 49.65 13.20
CA ALA A 209 -44.36 49.50 13.03
C ALA A 209 -44.08 48.25 12.17
N THR A 210 -43.89 48.45 10.88
CA THR A 210 -43.34 47.44 9.97
C THR A 210 -41.88 47.20 10.32
N VAL A 211 -41.58 46.08 10.97
CA VAL A 211 -40.22 45.61 11.21
C VAL A 211 -39.71 44.93 9.94
N THR A 212 -38.88 45.64 9.18
CA THR A 212 -38.13 45.06 8.06
C THR A 212 -36.95 44.26 8.60
N LEU A 213 -37.08 42.94 8.64
CA LEU A 213 -35.94 42.05 8.86
C LEU A 213 -35.01 42.10 7.64
N PRO A 214 -33.69 42.23 7.82
CA PRO A 214 -32.75 42.10 6.71
C PRO A 214 -32.78 40.65 6.20
N VAL A 215 -33.24 40.49 4.96
CA VAL A 215 -33.08 39.25 4.20
C VAL A 215 -31.58 39.08 3.94
N PRO A 216 -30.94 37.98 4.37
CA PRO A 216 -29.57 37.71 3.96
C PRO A 216 -29.56 37.55 2.44
N ASP A 217 -28.77 38.41 1.81
CA ASP A 217 -28.51 38.43 0.37
C ASP A 217 -28.01 37.04 -0.06
N ALA A 218 -28.87 36.32 -0.78
CA ALA A 218 -28.55 35.05 -1.41
C ALA A 218 -27.96 35.29 -2.81
N THR A 219 -27.06 36.27 -2.96
CA THR A 219 -26.26 36.47 -4.17
C THR A 219 -24.87 37.02 -3.85
N ASP A 220 -24.07 36.23 -3.13
CA ASP A 220 -22.62 36.27 -3.33
C ASP A 220 -22.07 34.83 -3.38
N GLY A 221 -22.46 34.12 -4.43
CA GLY A 221 -21.73 32.97 -4.93
C GLY A 221 -20.54 33.43 -5.77
N GLY A 222 -19.70 34.29 -5.20
CA GLY A 222 -18.35 34.55 -5.68
C GLY A 222 -17.53 33.29 -5.51
N VAL A 223 -17.47 32.48 -6.57
CA VAL A 223 -16.46 31.43 -6.72
C VAL A 223 -15.11 32.14 -6.78
N GLU A 224 -14.46 32.34 -5.64
CA GLU A 224 -13.02 32.47 -5.57
C GLU A 224 -12.44 31.13 -6.03
N THR A 225 -12.16 31.04 -7.33
CA THR A 225 -11.18 30.11 -7.85
C THR A 225 -9.85 30.43 -7.16
N GLY A 226 -9.55 29.67 -6.12
CA GLY A 226 -8.24 29.66 -5.49
C GLY A 226 -7.17 29.47 -6.55
N GLU A 227 -6.39 30.53 -6.76
CA GLU A 227 -5.06 30.46 -7.34
C GLU A 227 -4.28 29.35 -6.64
N ARG A 228 -3.87 28.36 -7.42
CA ARG A 228 -2.86 27.38 -7.02
C ARG A 228 -1.53 28.10 -6.86
N PRO A 229 -0.89 28.07 -5.67
CA PRO A 229 0.51 28.42 -5.57
C PRO A 229 1.36 27.21 -6.01
N GLY A 230 2.24 27.41 -6.98
CA GLY A 230 3.40 26.55 -7.22
C GLY A 230 3.33 25.62 -8.45
N ASP A 231 3.47 26.18 -9.66
CA ASP A 231 4.19 25.49 -10.75
C ASP A 231 5.43 26.33 -11.06
N GLU A 232 6.40 26.28 -10.15
CA GLU A 232 7.78 26.68 -10.43
C GLU A 232 8.38 25.65 -11.39
N ARG A 233 8.03 25.75 -12.68
CA ARG A 233 8.87 25.17 -13.72
C ARG A 233 10.13 25.99 -13.80
N GLN A 234 11.18 25.39 -13.26
CA GLN A 234 12.56 25.70 -13.50
C GLN A 234 12.78 26.02 -14.99
N THR A 235 13.16 27.25 -15.20
CA THR A 235 14.14 27.67 -16.21
C THR A 235 15.33 26.72 -16.16
N GLU A 236 15.44 25.84 -17.17
CA GLU A 236 16.68 25.16 -17.51
C GLU A 236 17.43 26.02 -18.53
N PRO A 237 18.59 26.60 -18.18
CA PRO A 237 19.49 27.22 -19.14
C PRO A 237 20.43 26.16 -19.72
N ASP A 238 20.45 26.12 -21.04
CA ASP A 238 21.67 26.09 -21.85
C ASP A 238 22.70 24.98 -21.57
N ARG A 239 22.67 23.92 -22.39
CA ARG A 239 23.88 23.15 -22.72
C ARG A 239 23.91 22.76 -24.19
N LEU A 240 24.60 23.60 -24.95
CA LEU A 240 25.35 23.24 -26.16
C LEU A 240 26.17 21.97 -25.94
N THR A 241 26.02 20.99 -26.83
CA THR A 241 27.13 20.08 -27.18
C THR A 241 27.05 19.74 -28.66
N ALA A 242 28.18 20.00 -29.32
CA ALA A 242 28.39 19.86 -30.74
C ALA A 242 28.42 18.40 -31.19
N THR A 243 27.99 18.15 -32.43
CA THR A 243 28.45 17.02 -33.22
C THR A 243 28.97 17.51 -34.56
N VAL A 244 30.19 17.06 -34.82
CA VAL A 244 31.03 17.24 -36.00
C VAL A 244 30.48 16.41 -37.15
N GLU A 245 30.41 17.02 -38.34
CA GLU A 245 30.64 16.35 -39.62
C GLU A 245 31.76 17.09 -40.36
#